data_AF-A0A497B3W5-F1
#
_entry.id   AF-A0A497B3W5-F1
#
_cell.length_a   1.000
_cell.length_b   1.000
_cell.length_c   1.000
_cell.angle_alpha   90.00
_cell.angle_beta   90.00
_cell.angle_gamma   90.00
#
_symmetry.space_group_name_H-M   'P 1'
#
loop_
_entity.id
_entity.type
_entity.pdbx_description
1 polymer ?
#
loop_
_entity_poly.entity_id
_entity_poly.type
_entity_poly.pdbx_seq_one_letter_code
_entity_poly.pdbx_strand_id
1 'polypeptide(L)'
;MRESETRDRDFGDLLCVLGKDFDRRIAEDPSFSARFPAGAHVIFQLAVSKNADPKFRAKVKLFNRWARDLARKQSKQEERCVIVTYRLPAIGQTDLAMGLSRAIITCDSQA
;
A
#
# COMPACT_ATOMS: atom_id res chain seq x y z
N MET A 1 -14.39 5.80 21.99
CA MET A 1 -13.01 5.26 21.94
C MET A 1 -12.85 3.95 21.14
N ARG A 2 -13.89 3.13 20.88
CA ARG A 2 -13.72 1.78 20.29
C ARG A 2 -13.56 1.69 18.76
N GLU A 3 -14.07 2.65 17.99
CA GLU A 3 -14.05 2.56 16.52
C GLU A 3 -12.70 2.87 15.87
N SER A 4 -11.83 3.59 16.58
CA SER A 4 -10.49 3.96 16.07
C SER A 4 -9.52 2.78 16.19
N GLU A 5 -9.51 2.10 17.34
CA GLU A 5 -8.64 0.94 17.59
C GLU A 5 -8.94 -0.24 16.66
N THR A 6 -10.24 -0.48 16.38
CA THR A 6 -10.65 -1.56 15.46
C THR A 6 -10.16 -1.26 14.03
N ARG A 7 -10.24 0.00 13.58
CA ARG A 7 -9.76 0.42 12.26
C ARG A 7 -8.24 0.39 12.13
N ASP A 8 -7.51 0.79 13.17
CA ASP A 8 -6.05 0.75 13.16
C ASP A 8 -5.52 -0.69 13.07
N ARG A 9 -6.19 -1.65 13.75
CA ARG A 9 -5.89 -3.08 13.64
C ARG A 9 -6.12 -3.60 12.22
N ASP A 10 -7.27 -3.29 11.62
CA ASP A 10 -7.62 -3.72 10.26
C ASP A 10 -6.62 -3.21 9.20
N PHE A 11 -6.14 -1.97 9.34
CA PHE A 11 -5.13 -1.42 8.44
C PHE A 11 -3.72 -1.95 8.69
N GLY A 12 -3.39 -2.25 9.95
CA GLY A 12 -2.14 -2.92 10.32
C GLY A 12 -2.01 -4.30 9.67
N ASP A 13 -3.06 -5.13 9.77
CA ASP A 13 -3.09 -6.45 9.14
C ASP A 13 -2.93 -6.36 7.61
N LEU A 14 -3.55 -5.34 6.99
CA LEU A 14 -3.40 -5.07 5.55
C LEU A 14 -1.95 -4.72 5.18
N LEU A 15 -1.29 -3.86 5.97
CA LEU A 15 0.13 -3.53 5.75
C LEU A 15 1.03 -4.76 5.91
N CYS A 16 0.74 -5.66 6.85
CA CYS A 16 1.53 -6.88 7.00
C CYS A 16 1.44 -7.77 5.75
N VAL A 17 0.25 -7.92 5.15
CA VAL A 17 0.10 -8.68 3.90
C VAL A 17 0.85 -7.99 2.76
N LEU A 18 0.67 -6.67 2.61
CA LEU A 18 1.36 -5.88 1.60
C LEU A 18 2.88 -6.01 1.73
N GLY A 19 3.40 -5.86 2.95
CA GLY A 19 4.83 -5.97 3.25
C GLY A 19 5.40 -7.35 2.89
N LYS A 20 4.70 -8.44 3.22
CA LYS A 20 5.14 -9.80 2.84
C LYS A 20 5.23 -9.98 1.32
N ASP A 21 4.24 -9.49 0.58
CA ASP A 21 4.26 -9.55 -0.89
C ASP A 21 5.35 -8.64 -1.48
N PHE A 22 5.61 -7.49 -0.84
CA PHE A 22 6.70 -6.60 -1.22
C PHE A 22 8.07 -7.28 -1.05
N ASP A 23 8.33 -7.83 0.13
CA ASP A 23 9.60 -8.50 0.47
C ASP A 23 9.85 -9.67 -0.47
N ARG A 24 8.81 -10.46 -0.76
CA ARG A 24 8.88 -11.53 -1.75
C ARG A 24 9.30 -11.00 -3.11
N ARG A 25 8.69 -9.89 -3.58
CA ARG A 25 9.01 -9.31 -4.88
C ARG A 25 10.43 -8.74 -4.93
N ILE A 26 10.91 -8.11 -3.86
CA ILE A 26 12.30 -7.62 -3.74
C ILE A 26 13.30 -8.79 -3.83
N ALA A 27 13.00 -9.91 -3.19
CA ALA A 27 13.86 -11.09 -3.19
C ALA A 27 13.88 -11.82 -4.55
N GLU A 28 12.72 -11.90 -5.21
CA GLU A 28 12.55 -12.68 -6.45
C GLU A 28 12.83 -11.90 -7.74
N ASP A 29 12.75 -10.56 -7.72
CA ASP A 29 12.90 -9.71 -8.91
C ASP A 29 14.00 -8.65 -8.71
N PRO A 30 15.25 -8.94 -9.15
CA PRO A 30 16.37 -8.00 -9.05
C PRO A 30 16.13 -6.67 -9.78
N SER A 31 15.34 -6.67 -10.85
CA SER A 31 15.02 -5.45 -11.60
C SER A 31 14.06 -4.56 -10.82
N PHE A 32 13.19 -5.16 -10.01
CA PHE A 32 12.29 -4.45 -9.10
C PHE A 32 13.07 -3.84 -7.94
N SER A 33 13.97 -4.60 -7.30
CA SER A 33 14.76 -4.12 -6.16
C SER A 33 15.73 -2.99 -6.53
N ALA A 34 16.30 -3.00 -7.74
CA ALA A 34 17.18 -1.94 -8.24
C ALA A 34 16.50 -0.55 -8.33
N ARG A 35 15.17 -0.48 -8.24
CA ARG A 35 14.40 0.79 -8.28
C ARG A 35 14.37 1.53 -6.94
N PHE A 36 14.86 0.92 -5.87
CA PHE A 36 14.80 1.49 -4.52
C PHE A 36 16.16 2.04 -4.11
N PRO A 37 16.29 3.37 -3.90
CA PRO A 37 17.49 3.95 -3.33
C PRO A 37 17.78 3.37 -1.94
N ALA A 38 19.06 3.26 -1.58
CA ALA A 38 19.46 2.89 -0.23
C ALA A 38 18.87 3.89 0.79
N GLY A 39 18.27 3.38 1.86
CA GLY A 39 17.62 4.20 2.87
C GLY A 39 16.30 4.86 2.42
N ALA A 40 15.71 4.42 1.31
CA ALA A 40 14.43 4.94 0.88
C ALA A 40 13.30 4.54 1.85
N HIS A 41 12.45 5.52 2.17
CA HIS A 41 11.22 5.30 2.91
C HIS A 41 10.13 4.81 1.95
N VAL A 42 9.58 3.62 2.19
CA VAL A 42 8.58 3.00 1.31
C VAL A 42 7.18 3.29 1.81
N ILE A 43 6.34 3.88 0.95
CA ILE A 43 4.93 4.16 1.25
C ILE A 43 4.05 3.23 0.43
N PHE A 44 3.29 2.37 1.11
CA PHE A 44 2.31 1.49 0.47
C PHE A 44 1.01 2.23 0.15
N GLN A 45 0.53 2.07 -1.08
CA GLN A 45 -0.75 2.60 -1.55
C GLN A 45 -1.52 1.55 -2.32
N LEU A 46 -2.84 1.66 -2.29
CA LEU A 46 -3.76 0.86 -3.09
C LEU A 46 -4.35 1.70 -4.21
N ALA A 47 -4.42 1.14 -5.41
CA ALA A 47 -5.14 1.69 -6.54
C ALA A 47 -6.27 0.75 -6.96
N VAL A 48 -7.45 1.30 -7.21
CA VAL A 48 -8.64 0.54 -7.62
C VAL A 48 -9.26 1.15 -8.87
N SER A 49 -9.97 0.32 -9.64
CA SER A 49 -10.70 0.78 -10.82
C SER A 49 -11.70 1.88 -10.48
N LYS A 50 -11.87 2.84 -11.40
CA LYS A 50 -12.90 3.89 -11.28
C LYS A 50 -14.32 3.30 -11.19
N ASN A 51 -14.53 2.11 -11.76
CA ASN A 51 -15.81 1.40 -11.79
C ASN A 51 -16.05 0.55 -10.54
N ALA A 52 -15.11 0.52 -9.58
CA ALA A 52 -15.29 -0.21 -8.33
C ALA A 52 -16.40 0.42 -7.47
N ASP A 53 -16.98 -0.40 -6.58
CA ASP A 53 -18.02 0.02 -5.64
C ASP A 53 -17.62 1.31 -4.88
N PRO A 54 -18.52 2.32 -4.79
CA PRO A 54 -18.21 3.58 -4.13
C PRO A 54 -17.78 3.46 -2.66
N LYS A 55 -18.36 2.53 -1.89
CA LYS A 55 -17.98 2.31 -0.48
C LYS A 55 -16.59 1.70 -0.40
N PHE A 56 -16.27 0.76 -1.29
CA PHE A 56 -14.94 0.19 -1.41
C PHE A 56 -13.88 1.25 -1.78
N ARG A 57 -14.18 2.12 -2.77
CA ARG A 57 -13.30 3.26 -3.11
C ARG A 57 -13.08 4.21 -1.93
N ALA A 58 -14.11 4.44 -1.10
CA ALA A 58 -13.97 5.25 0.10
C ALA A 58 -13.05 4.60 1.15
N LYS A 59 -13.15 3.28 1.36
CA LYS A 59 -12.24 2.53 2.23
C LYS A 59 -10.79 2.62 1.76
N VAL A 60 -10.55 2.45 0.45
CA VAL A 60 -9.21 2.58 -0.14
C VAL A 60 -8.64 3.98 0.05
N LYS A 61 -9.45 5.03 -0.14
CA LYS A 61 -9.02 6.41 0.14
C LYS A 61 -8.64 6.60 1.60
N LEU A 62 -9.40 6.02 2.52
CA LEU A 62 -9.14 6.10 3.96
C LEU A 62 -7.83 5.41 4.32
N PHE A 63 -7.62 4.18 3.84
CA PHE A 63 -6.37 3.44 4.01
C PHE A 63 -5.17 4.22 3.45
N ASN A 64 -5.23 4.69 2.21
CA ASN A 64 -4.13 5.43 1.59
C ASN A 64 -3.79 6.73 2.34
N ARG A 65 -4.79 7.40 2.90
CA ARG A 65 -4.57 8.58 3.75
C ARG A 65 -3.84 8.17 5.03
N TRP A 66 -4.34 7.15 5.72
CA TRP A 66 -3.73 6.65 6.95
C TRP A 66 -2.29 6.19 6.73
N ALA A 67 -2.01 5.46 5.65
CA ALA A 67 -0.66 4.99 5.32
C ALA A 67 0.32 6.16 5.05
N ARG A 68 -0.14 7.22 4.37
CA ARG A 68 0.67 8.44 4.18
C ARG A 68 0.91 9.18 5.48
N ASP A 69 -0.10 9.29 6.32
CA ASP A 69 0.02 9.97 7.62
C ASP A 69 0.97 9.19 8.55
N LEU A 70 0.93 7.85 8.51
CA LEU A 70 1.86 6.99 9.22
C LEU A 70 3.29 7.17 8.69
N ALA A 71 3.49 7.11 7.38
CA ALA A 71 4.80 7.33 6.75
C ALA A 71 5.38 8.70 7.10
N ARG A 72 4.58 9.77 7.07
CA ARG A 72 5.02 11.12 7.47
C ARG A 72 5.48 11.22 8.91
N LYS A 73 4.87 10.45 9.82
CA LYS A 73 5.27 10.42 11.24
C LYS A 73 6.57 9.64 11.45
N GLN A 74 6.89 8.71 10.55
CA GLN A 74 8.06 7.82 10.65
C GLN A 74 9.25 8.32 9.83
N SER A 75 9.00 9.08 8.76
CA SER A 75 10.01 9.61 7.85
C SER A 75 10.86 10.67 8.54
N LYS A 76 12.18 10.60 8.31
CA LYS A 76 13.08 11.73 8.57
C LYS A 76 13.08 12.67 7.37
N GLN A 77 13.40 13.94 7.60
CA GLN A 77 13.28 15.03 6.62
C GLN A 77 14.18 14.84 5.37
N GLU A 78 15.18 13.95 5.45
CA GLU A 78 16.17 13.70 4.39
C GLU A 78 15.98 12.35 3.68
N GLU A 79 15.01 11.53 4.09
CA GLU A 79 14.77 10.21 3.50
C GLU A 79 14.05 10.34 2.15
N ARG A 80 14.63 9.71 1.11
CA ARG A 80 13.96 9.60 -0.20
C ARG A 80 12.71 8.74 -0.06
N CYS A 81 11.57 9.24 -0.52
CA CYS A 81 10.32 8.48 -0.46
C CYS A 81 10.06 7.73 -1.78
N VAL A 82 9.75 6.44 -1.70
CA VAL A 82 9.29 5.62 -2.82
C VAL A 82 7.86 5.19 -2.57
N ILE A 83 6.97 5.44 -3.53
CA ILE A 83 5.57 5.00 -3.43
C ILE A 83 5.43 3.68 -4.15
N VAL A 84 4.99 2.67 -3.42
CA VAL A 84 4.67 1.35 -3.94
C VAL A 84 3.15 1.22 -4.01
N THR A 85 2.63 1.14 -5.23
CA THR A 85 1.20 1.07 -5.50
C THR A 85 0.79 -0.36 -5.88
N TYR A 86 -0.14 -0.93 -5.12
CA TYR A 86 -0.79 -2.19 -5.41
C TYR A 86 -2.10 -1.91 -6.14
N ARG A 87 -2.15 -2.31 -7.42
CA ARG A 87 -3.36 -2.17 -8.24
C ARG A 87 -4.25 -3.39 -8.04
N LEU A 88 -5.38 -3.20 -7.39
CA LEU A 88 -6.38 -4.25 -7.20
C LEU A 88 -7.17 -4.47 -8.49
N PRO A 89 -7.53 -5.72 -8.82
CA PRO A 89 -8.32 -6.03 -10.01
C PRO A 89 -9.72 -5.38 -9.97
N ALA A 90 -10.27 -5.07 -11.14
CA ALA A 90 -11.55 -4.38 -11.29
C ALA A 90 -12.79 -5.21 -10.88
N ILE A 91 -12.62 -6.51 -10.63
CA ILE A 91 -13.73 -7.45 -10.48
C ILE A 91 -14.25 -7.39 -9.04
N GLY A 92 -15.46 -6.84 -8.85
CA GLY A 92 -16.49 -7.23 -7.87
C GLY A 92 -16.13 -7.51 -6.40
N GLN A 93 -14.90 -7.29 -5.97
CA GLN A 93 -14.43 -7.73 -4.67
C GLN A 93 -14.74 -6.64 -3.64
N THR A 94 -15.72 -6.94 -2.80
CA THR A 94 -16.03 -6.20 -1.57
C THR A 94 -14.96 -6.37 -0.48
N ASP A 95 -13.99 -7.26 -0.70
CA ASP A 95 -12.95 -7.62 0.26
C ASP A 95 -11.56 -7.25 -0.26
N LEU A 96 -10.85 -6.43 0.54
CA LEU A 96 -9.47 -6.01 0.30
C LEU A 96 -8.51 -7.20 0.26
N ALA A 97 -8.71 -8.21 1.12
CA ALA A 97 -7.82 -9.35 1.23
C ALA A 97 -7.80 -10.19 -0.05
N MET A 98 -8.96 -10.39 -0.69
CA MET A 98 -9.04 -11.08 -1.98
C MET A 98 -8.36 -10.30 -3.10
N GLY A 99 -8.40 -8.96 -3.05
CA GLY A 99 -7.84 -8.10 -4.09
C GLY A 99 -6.31 -8.14 -4.13
N LEU A 100 -5.69 -8.35 -2.96
CA LEU A 100 -4.24 -8.37 -2.80
C LEU A 100 -3.58 -9.57 -3.49
N SER A 101 -4.23 -10.74 -3.48
CA SER A 101 -3.73 -11.96 -4.13
C SER A 101 -3.47 -11.83 -5.63
N ARG A 102 -4.01 -10.80 -6.28
CA ARG A 102 -3.89 -10.51 -7.72
C ARG A 102 -3.38 -9.10 -8.00
N ALA A 103 -2.87 -8.41 -6.98
CA ALA A 103 -2.46 -7.04 -7.12
C ALA A 103 -1.17 -6.92 -7.95
N ILE A 104 -1.16 -5.97 -8.88
CA ILE A 104 0.07 -5.62 -9.61
C ILE A 104 0.78 -4.52 -8.83
N ILE A 105 2.05 -4.74 -8.52
CA ILE A 105 2.90 -3.80 -7.78
C ILE A 105 3.63 -2.89 -8.77
N THR A 106 3.48 -1.57 -8.61
CA THR A 106 4.23 -0.57 -9.37
C THR A 106 4.91 0.43 -8.45
N CYS A 107 6.07 0.94 -8.84
CA CYS A 107 6.87 1.86 -8.03
C CYS A 107 7.10 3.18 -8.75
N ASP A 108 6.71 4.28 -8.11
CA ASP A 108 7.00 5.62 -8.59
C ASP A 108 7.95 6.28 -7.57
N SER A 109 9.17 6.60 -8.00
CA SER A 109 10.10 7.43 -7.23
C SER A 109 9.66 8.88 -7.36
N GLN A 110 9.37 9.57 -6.25
CA GLN A 110 9.24 11.01 -6.30
C GLN A 110 10.65 11.61 -6.37
N ALA A 111 10.94 12.28 -7.49
CA ALA A 111 12.19 13.00 -7.73
C ALA A 111 12.27 14.27 -6.89
#